data_AF-A0AA35SPE4-F1
#
_entry.id   AF-A0AA35SPE4-F1
#
_cell.length_a   1.000
_cell.length_b   1.000
_cell.length_c   1.000
_cell.angle_alpha   90.00
_cell.angle_beta   90.00
_cell.angle_gamma   90.00
#
_symmetry.space_group_name_H-M   'P 1'
#
loop_
_entity.id
_entity.type
_entity.pdbx_description
1 polymer ?
#
loop_
_entity_poly.entity_id
_entity_poly.type
_entity_poly.pdbx_seq_one_letter_code
_entity_poly.pdbx_strand_id
1 'polypeptide(L)'
;MWYSNDGSGRMEIRHSCQHGDDLRQYGWIRHDGTSYGQQRIVDHEMMLETEFLTMANTSLGETWSARIRGKPLSQRPILTSLIVYLFNEGKGEMAYRTSGGQRSLEEVYGHTPEVCNELYSQFATER
;
A
#
# COMPACT_ATOMS: atom_id res chain seq x y z
N MET A 1 -3.55 1.69 -4.43
CA MET A 1 -4.76 2.35 -4.96
C MET A 1 -5.86 2.29 -3.90
N TRP A 2 -6.84 3.17 -3.97
CA TRP A 2 -8.02 3.08 -3.12
C TRP A 2 -9.25 3.62 -3.83
N TYR A 3 -10.42 3.25 -3.33
CA TYR A 3 -11.68 3.91 -3.66
C TYR A 3 -12.62 3.84 -2.46
N SER A 4 -13.54 4.79 -2.39
CA SER A 4 -14.58 4.83 -1.37
C SER A 4 -15.93 4.60 -2.02
N ASN A 5 -16.76 3.77 -1.39
CA ASN A 5 -18.14 3.56 -1.80
C ASN A 5 -19.04 4.48 -0.96
N ASP A 6 -19.56 5.52 -1.62
CA ASP A 6 -20.48 6.51 -1.03
C ASP A 6 -21.96 6.19 -1.31
N GLY A 7 -22.25 5.04 -1.94
CA GLY A 7 -23.59 4.62 -2.33
C GLY A 7 -24.11 5.25 -3.62
N SER A 8 -23.37 6.14 -4.28
CA SER A 8 -23.75 6.73 -5.58
C SER A 8 -23.64 5.75 -6.75
N GLY A 9 -22.98 4.60 -6.55
CA GLY A 9 -22.66 3.63 -7.59
C GLY A 9 -21.47 4.01 -8.48
N ARG A 10 -20.86 5.18 -8.26
CA ARG A 10 -19.62 5.58 -8.94
C ARG A 10 -18.42 5.02 -8.17
N MET A 11 -17.45 4.48 -8.89
CA MET A 11 -16.18 4.01 -8.32
C MET A 11 -15.06 4.94 -8.78
N GLU A 12 -14.69 5.90 -7.94
CA GLU A 12 -13.56 6.79 -8.19
C GLU A 12 -12.28 6.15 -7.66
N ILE A 13 -11.61 5.39 -8.52
CA ILE A 13 -10.36 4.70 -8.16
C ILE A 13 -9.19 5.69 -8.23
N ARG A 14 -8.56 5.91 -7.08
CA ARG A 14 -7.33 6.70 -6.96
C ARG A 14 -6.11 5.83 -7.22
N HIS A 15 -5.27 6.23 -8.17
CA HIS A 15 -4.02 5.55 -8.51
C HIS A 15 -2.89 6.53 -8.80
N SER A 16 -3.03 7.30 -9.87
CA SER A 16 -2.10 8.38 -10.24
C SER A 16 -2.54 9.68 -9.58
N CYS A 17 -1.59 10.56 -9.24
CA CYS A 17 -1.91 11.88 -8.69
C CYS A 17 -2.38 12.81 -9.82
N GLN A 18 -3.68 12.90 -10.05
CA GLN A 18 -4.24 13.77 -11.08
C GLN A 18 -4.75 15.07 -10.45
N HIS A 19 -4.51 16.21 -11.10
CA HIS A 19 -5.01 17.49 -10.60
C HIS A 19 -6.54 17.53 -10.47
N GLY A 20 -7.24 16.80 -11.35
CA GLY A 20 -8.69 16.68 -11.33
C GLY A 20 -9.26 15.74 -10.25
N ASP A 21 -8.44 15.16 -9.37
CA ASP A 21 -8.90 14.25 -8.32
C ASP A 21 -9.62 14.95 -7.16
N ASP A 22 -9.53 16.28 -7.07
CA ASP A 22 -10.13 17.09 -5.99
C ASP A 22 -9.75 16.61 -4.57
N LEU A 23 -8.48 16.18 -4.40
CA LEU A 23 -7.95 15.84 -3.10
C LEU A 23 -7.74 17.10 -2.27
N ARG A 24 -8.28 17.13 -1.04
CA ARG A 24 -8.15 18.27 -0.12
C ARG A 24 -6.69 18.52 0.28
N GLN A 25 -5.91 17.45 0.38
CA GLN A 25 -4.49 17.50 0.67
C GLN A 25 -3.83 16.19 0.22
N TYR A 26 -2.61 16.25 -0.31
CA TYR A 26 -1.74 15.09 -0.43
C TYR A 26 -0.27 15.53 -0.38
N GLY A 27 0.59 14.73 0.25
CA GLY A 27 2.03 14.99 0.27
C GLY A 27 2.76 14.38 1.45
N TRP A 28 4.10 14.46 1.40
CA TRP A 28 4.98 14.06 2.49
C TRP A 28 4.90 15.09 3.63
N ILE A 29 4.64 14.63 4.85
CA ILE A 29 4.74 15.45 6.06
C ILE A 29 6.09 15.25 6.78
N ARG A 30 6.74 14.12 6.53
CA ARG A 30 8.14 13.85 6.88
C ARG A 30 8.75 12.97 5.80
N HIS A 31 9.98 13.25 5.39
CA HIS A 31 10.72 12.40 4.45
C HIS A 31 12.21 12.74 4.58
N ASP A 32 13.07 11.74 4.65
CA ASP A 32 14.53 11.93 4.75
C ASP A 32 15.27 11.79 3.41
N GLY A 33 14.57 11.35 2.36
CA GLY A 33 15.12 11.13 1.03
C GLY A 33 15.67 9.72 0.82
N THR A 34 15.72 8.88 1.86
CA THR A 34 16.47 7.62 1.84
C THR A 34 15.78 6.48 2.59
N SER A 35 15.49 6.63 3.88
CA SER A 35 15.16 5.51 4.77
C SER A 35 13.79 5.59 5.42
N TYR A 36 13.13 6.74 5.33
CA TYR A 36 11.86 6.97 5.99
C TYR A 36 11.02 8.01 5.26
N GLY A 37 9.72 7.74 5.21
CA GLY A 37 8.73 8.71 4.79
C GLY A 37 7.40 8.51 5.50
N GLN A 38 6.72 9.62 5.75
CA GLN A 38 5.34 9.68 6.19
C GLN A 38 4.58 10.64 5.28
N GLN A 39 3.62 10.10 4.55
CA GLN A 39 2.73 10.83 3.66
C GLN A 39 1.32 10.86 4.25
N ARG A 40 0.64 11.99 4.03
CA ARG A 40 -0.76 12.19 4.38
C ARG A 40 -1.55 12.53 3.12
N ILE A 41 -2.70 11.88 2.97
CA ILE A 41 -3.67 12.13 1.89
C ILE A 41 -5.03 12.34 2.54
N VAL A 42 -5.70 13.44 2.21
CA VAL A 42 -7.05 13.78 2.65
C VAL A 42 -7.96 13.75 1.42
N ASP A 43 -8.72 12.67 1.30
CA ASP A 43 -9.68 12.44 0.22
C ASP A 43 -11.07 12.48 0.81
N HIS A 44 -11.72 13.64 0.71
CA HIS A 44 -13.05 13.88 1.25
C HIS A 44 -13.16 13.34 2.68
N GLU A 45 -14.09 12.44 2.95
CA GLU A 45 -14.44 11.97 4.29
C GLU A 45 -13.42 11.00 4.93
N MET A 46 -12.24 10.85 4.32
CA MET A 46 -11.23 9.88 4.74
C MET A 46 -9.81 10.47 4.65
N MET A 47 -8.98 10.12 5.63
CA MET A 47 -7.55 10.42 5.64
C MET A 47 -6.77 9.11 5.55
N LEU A 48 -5.88 9.01 4.55
CA LEU A 48 -4.85 7.98 4.51
C LEU A 48 -3.54 8.54 5.05
N GLU A 49 -2.91 7.77 5.93
CA GLU A 49 -1.51 7.92 6.29
C GLU A 49 -0.75 6.72 5.74
N THR A 50 0.25 6.99 4.90
CA THR A 50 1.15 5.98 4.35
C THR A 50 2.55 6.25 4.88
N GLU A 51 3.20 5.21 5.38
CA GLU A 51 4.52 5.30 6.00
C GLU A 51 5.39 4.19 5.46
N PHE A 52 6.68 4.46 5.28
CA PHE A 52 7.66 3.43 4.98
C PHE A 52 8.92 3.58 5.81
N LEU A 53 9.60 2.46 6.02
CA LEU A 53 10.93 2.37 6.60
C LEU A 53 11.77 1.41 5.76
N THR A 54 13.01 1.77 5.49
CA THR A 54 14.01 0.86 4.93
C THR A 54 15.03 0.48 6.00
N MET A 55 15.51 -0.75 5.95
CA MET A 55 16.49 -1.32 6.88
C MET A 55 17.64 -1.89 6.06
N ALA A 56 18.81 -1.25 6.18
CA ALA A 56 20.06 -1.72 5.59
C ALA A 56 20.72 -2.76 6.50
N ASN A 57 21.58 -3.60 5.91
CA ASN A 57 22.43 -4.56 6.63
C ASN A 57 21.68 -5.58 7.49
N THR A 58 20.48 -6.00 7.08
CA THR A 58 19.82 -7.14 7.74
C THR A 58 20.48 -8.44 7.28
N SER A 59 20.29 -9.53 8.03
CA SER A 59 20.75 -10.87 7.61
C SER A 59 20.09 -11.36 6.32
N LEU A 60 19.03 -10.68 5.86
CA LEU A 60 18.27 -10.98 4.65
C LEU A 60 18.55 -9.99 3.50
N GLY A 61 19.52 -9.08 3.66
CA GLY A 61 19.80 -8.00 2.72
C GLY A 61 19.10 -6.69 3.07
N GLU A 62 18.90 -5.82 2.08
CA GLU A 62 18.11 -4.60 2.25
C GLU A 62 16.63 -4.97 2.29
N THR A 63 15.94 -4.50 3.33
CA THR A 63 14.51 -4.77 3.52
C THR A 63 13.76 -3.46 3.71
N TRP A 64 12.45 -3.48 3.47
CA TRP A 64 11.60 -2.34 3.73
C TRP A 64 10.24 -2.80 4.24
N SER A 65 9.54 -1.90 4.90
CA SER A 65 8.18 -2.13 5.38
C SER A 65 7.36 -0.89 5.14
N ALA A 66 6.11 -1.08 4.75
CA ALA A 66 5.14 0.00 4.58
C ALA A 66 3.92 -0.24 5.47
N ARG A 67 3.38 0.84 6.02
CA ARG A 67 2.13 0.84 6.78
C ARG A 67 1.14 1.78 6.12
N ILE A 68 -0.10 1.32 5.95
CA ILE A 68 -1.21 2.12 5.44
C ILE A 68 -2.28 2.17 6.52
N ARG A 69 -2.67 3.38 6.92
CA ARG A 69 -3.72 3.60 7.92
C ARG A 69 -4.79 4.51 7.36
N GLY A 70 -6.03 4.04 7.36
CA GLY A 70 -7.22 4.85 7.11
C GLY A 70 -7.79 5.42 8.40
N LYS A 71 -8.19 6.69 8.37
CA LYS A 71 -8.93 7.37 9.45
C LYS A 71 -10.18 8.04 8.87
N PRO A 72 -11.38 7.74 9.36
CA PRO A 72 -12.57 8.48 8.95
C PRO A 72 -12.46 9.93 9.46
N LEU A 73 -12.81 10.90 8.60
CA LEU A 73 -12.92 12.31 8.95
C LEU A 73 -14.36 12.77 9.19
N SER A 74 -15.32 11.89 8.92
CA SER A 74 -16.75 12.10 9.13
C SER A 74 -17.38 10.89 9.80
N GLN A 75 -18.53 11.12 10.43
CA GLN A 75 -19.33 10.07 11.05
C GLN A 75 -20.17 9.29 10.03
N ARG A 76 -20.17 9.72 8.76
CA ARG A 76 -20.84 8.97 7.69
C ARG A 76 -20.13 7.63 7.49
N PRO A 77 -20.87 6.51 7.49
CA PRO A 77 -20.28 5.20 7.24
C PRO A 77 -19.90 5.11 5.76
N ILE A 78 -18.61 5.18 5.47
CA ILE A 78 -18.06 5.04 4.12
C ILE A 78 -17.15 3.83 4.12
N LEU A 79 -17.46 2.86 3.25
CA LEU A 79 -16.59 1.73 3.03
C LEU A 79 -15.47 2.16 2.10
N THR A 80 -14.23 2.04 2.55
CA THR A 80 -13.05 2.30 1.72
C THR A 80 -12.32 0.99 1.47
N SER A 81 -12.02 0.72 0.20
CA SER A 81 -11.29 -0.46 -0.23
C SER A 81 -9.88 -0.05 -0.65
N LEU A 82 -8.88 -0.70 -0.05
CA LEU A 82 -7.49 -0.60 -0.43
C LEU A 82 -7.15 -1.70 -1.43
N ILE A 83 -6.42 -1.35 -2.48
CA ILE A 83 -5.89 -2.30 -3.46
C ILE A 83 -4.37 -2.15 -3.50
N VAL A 84 -3.68 -3.21 -3.10
CA VAL A 84 -2.22 -3.36 -3.17
C VAL A 84 -1.90 -4.30 -4.32
N TYR A 85 -0.95 -3.93 -5.16
CA TYR A 85 -0.49 -4.78 -6.27
C TYR A 85 1.03 -4.91 -6.21
N LEU A 86 1.52 -6.08 -6.62
CA LEU A 86 2.93 -6.38 -6.79
C LEU A 86 3.11 -6.88 -8.22
N PHE A 87 4.19 -6.44 -8.85
CA PHE A 87 4.54 -6.82 -10.20
C PHE A 87 6.03 -7.17 -10.23
N ASN A 88 6.35 -8.35 -10.76
CA ASN A 88 7.72 -8.78 -10.99
C ASN A 88 8.05 -8.54 -12.46
N GLU A 89 8.96 -7.61 -12.72
CA GLU A 89 9.44 -7.32 -14.05
C GLU A 89 10.70 -8.15 -14.33
N GLY A 90 10.77 -8.75 -15.52
CA GLY A 90 11.94 -9.53 -15.95
C GLY A 90 11.63 -11.02 -16.09
N LYS A 91 12.64 -11.86 -15.84
CA LYS A 91 12.56 -13.32 -16.03
C LYS A 91 12.24 -14.09 -14.75
N GLY A 92 12.04 -13.38 -13.64
CA GLY A 92 11.72 -13.97 -12.35
C GLY A 92 10.31 -14.56 -12.30
N GLU A 93 10.04 -15.34 -11.24
CA GLU A 93 8.73 -15.90 -10.95
C GLU A 93 8.22 -15.44 -9.59
N MET A 94 6.89 -15.37 -9.44
CA MET A 94 6.22 -15.10 -8.17
C MET A 94 5.20 -16.18 -7.86
N ALA A 95 5.16 -16.59 -6.60
CA ALA A 95 4.12 -17.43 -6.02
C ALA A 95 3.56 -16.73 -4.78
N TYR A 96 2.45 -17.25 -4.26
CA TYR A 96 1.77 -16.66 -3.11
C TYR A 96 1.17 -17.72 -2.20
N ARG A 97 0.95 -17.33 -0.94
CA ARG A 97 0.25 -18.13 0.07
C ARG A 97 -0.93 -17.35 0.62
N THR A 98 -2.07 -18.03 0.74
CA THR A 98 -3.29 -17.48 1.31
C THR A 98 -3.73 -18.24 2.56
N SER A 99 -4.50 -17.59 3.43
CA SER A 99 -5.18 -18.21 4.57
C SER A 99 -6.71 -18.03 4.49
N GLY A 100 -7.44 -18.63 5.43
CA GLY A 100 -8.88 -18.42 5.59
C GLY A 100 -9.75 -18.85 4.39
N GLY A 101 -9.33 -19.89 3.66
CA GLY A 101 -10.01 -20.33 2.44
C GLY A 101 -9.80 -19.37 1.27
N GLN A 102 -8.56 -18.92 1.06
CA GLN A 102 -8.16 -17.98 0.00
C GLN A 102 -8.73 -16.55 0.16
N ARG A 103 -9.17 -16.19 1.37
CA ARG A 103 -9.73 -14.86 1.66
C ARG A 103 -8.68 -13.83 2.08
N SER A 104 -7.54 -14.28 2.59
CA SER A 104 -6.44 -13.43 3.06
C SER A 104 -5.16 -13.83 2.35
N LEU A 105 -4.49 -12.88 1.71
CA LEU A 105 -3.14 -13.05 1.20
C LEU A 105 -2.17 -12.86 2.37
N GLU A 106 -1.35 -13.88 2.67
CA GLU A 106 -0.41 -13.83 3.79
C GLU A 106 1.01 -13.51 3.31
N GLU A 107 1.40 -14.08 2.17
CA GLU A 107 2.74 -13.94 1.64
C GLU A 107 2.77 -13.99 0.12
N VAL A 108 3.67 -13.20 -0.46
CA VAL A 108 4.14 -13.32 -1.85
C VAL A 108 5.63 -13.60 -1.78
N TYR A 109 6.09 -14.60 -2.51
CA TYR A 109 7.49 -15.01 -2.54
C TYR A 109 7.94 -15.39 -3.94
N GLY A 110 9.24 -15.35 -4.20
CA GLY A 110 9.76 -15.62 -5.54
C GLY A 110 11.21 -15.19 -5.70
N HIS A 111 11.58 -14.84 -6.92
CA HIS A 111 12.93 -14.38 -7.25
C HIS A 111 12.89 -13.43 -8.44
N THR A 112 13.87 -12.54 -8.53
CA THR A 112 14.05 -11.61 -9.65
C THR A 112 15.55 -11.57 -9.95
N PRO A 113 16.09 -12.44 -10.83
CA PRO A 113 17.54 -12.61 -11.02
C PRO A 113 18.32 -11.31 -11.27
N GLU A 114 17.66 -10.32 -11.83
CA GLU A 114 18.21 -8.99 -12.14
C GLU A 114 18.38 -8.11 -10.88
N VAL A 115 17.68 -8.42 -9.77
CA VAL A 115 17.62 -7.62 -8.54
C VAL A 115 18.03 -8.43 -7.30
N CYS A 116 17.43 -9.60 -7.10
CA CYS A 116 17.68 -10.45 -5.94
C CYS A 116 17.38 -11.93 -6.23
N ASN A 117 18.14 -12.82 -5.57
CA ASN A 117 17.95 -14.26 -5.68
C ASN A 117 16.66 -14.74 -5.02
N GLU A 118 16.19 -14.05 -3.99
CA GLU A 118 14.95 -14.37 -3.29
C GLU A 118 14.19 -13.09 -2.93
N LEU A 119 12.87 -13.13 -3.08
CA LEU A 119 11.93 -12.08 -2.71
C LEU A 119 10.93 -12.68 -1.73
N TYR A 120 10.66 -11.97 -0.64
CA TYR A 120 9.61 -12.29 0.31
C TYR A 120 8.85 -11.02 0.68
N SER A 121 7.52 -11.10 0.72
CA SER A 121 6.64 -10.00 1.12
C SER A 121 5.51 -10.57 1.96
N GLN A 122 5.40 -10.11 3.20
CA GLN A 122 4.35 -10.53 4.13
C GLN A 122 3.32 -9.42 4.29
N PHE A 123 2.06 -9.82 4.45
CA PHE A 123 0.94 -8.91 4.60
C PHE A 123 0.27 -9.18 5.94
N ALA A 124 0.13 -8.12 6.74
CA ALA A 124 -0.58 -8.18 8.00
C ALA A 124 -1.66 -7.09 8.02
N THR A 125 -2.80 -7.42 8.62
CA THR A 125 -3.87 -6.46 8.91
C THR A 125 -4.08 -6.43 10.41
N GLU A 126 -3.89 -5.27 11.01
CA GLU A 126 -4.26 -5.03 12.40
C GLU A 126 -5.75 -4.64 12.44
N ARG A 127 -6.53 -5.26 13.31
CA ARG A 127 -7.96 -4.95 13.53
C ARG A 127 -8.14 -4.03 14.72
#